data_AF-A0A947N7X6-F1
#
_entry.id   AF-A0A947N7X6-F1
#
_cell.length_a   1.000
_cell.length_b   1.000
_cell.length_c   1.000
_cell.angle_alpha   90.00
_cell.angle_beta   90.00
_cell.angle_gamma   90.00
#
_symmetry.space_group_name_H-M   'P 1'
#
loop_
_entity.id
_entity.type
_entity.pdbx_description
1 polymer ?
#
loop_
_entity_poly.entity_id
_entity_poly.type
_entity_poly.pdbx_seq_one_letter_code
_entity_poly.pdbx_strand_id
1 'polypeptide(L)'
;LRDESMHCNFGIDMINQIKLENPHLWSEKFQGEVTQMIVEGMQLEIEYARDSMPRGVLGMNSAMMEEYLQFIANRRLSQLGLKEQFPGAQNPFPWMSEIMDLRKEKNFFETRVIEYQTGGALTW
;
A
#
# COMPACT_ATOMS: atom_id res chain seq x y z
N LEU A 1 -8.80 2.02 -1.29
CA LEU A 1 -7.42 1.63 -1.68
C LEU A 1 -6.68 2.77 -2.37
N ARG A 2 -7.17 3.35 -3.48
CA ARG A 2 -6.50 4.50 -4.14
C ARG A 2 -6.22 5.67 -3.19
N ASP A 3 -7.21 6.08 -2.40
CA ASP A 3 -7.05 7.23 -1.49
C ASP A 3 -6.03 6.94 -0.38
N GLU A 4 -6.09 5.75 0.24
CA GLU A 4 -5.10 5.30 1.22
C GLU A 4 -3.67 5.20 0.64
N SER A 5 -3.54 4.73 -0.59
CA SER A 5 -2.24 4.73 -1.29
C SER A 5 -1.72 6.14 -1.51
N MET A 6 -2.57 7.11 -1.84
CA MET A 6 -2.18 8.52 -1.96
C MET A 6 -1.77 9.12 -0.61
N HIS A 7 -2.53 8.85 0.46
CA HIS A 7 -2.20 9.31 1.82
C HIS A 7 -0.85 8.75 2.29
N CYS A 8 -0.62 7.45 2.08
CA CYS A 8 0.62 6.80 2.45
C CYS A 8 1.82 7.37 1.69
N ASN A 9 1.71 7.53 0.36
CA ASN A 9 2.77 8.13 -0.46
C ASN A 9 3.09 9.57 -0.02
N PHE A 10 2.06 10.38 0.22
CA PHE A 10 2.24 11.74 0.73
C PHE A 10 3.02 11.77 2.05
N GLY A 11 2.67 10.89 3.00
CA GLY A 11 3.38 10.80 4.28
C GLY A 11 4.86 10.40 4.10
N ILE A 12 5.14 9.45 3.21
CA ILE A 12 6.50 9.01 2.87
C ILE A 12 7.31 10.17 2.27
N ASP A 13 6.73 10.90 1.31
CA ASP A 13 7.38 12.03 0.65
C ASP A 13 7.70 13.13 1.65
N MET A 14 6.75 13.44 2.55
CA MET A 14 6.94 14.41 3.63
C MET A 14 8.09 14.00 4.56
N ILE A 15 8.14 12.75 5.02
CA ILE A 15 9.22 12.24 5.88
C ILE A 15 10.56 12.37 5.16
N ASN A 16 10.64 11.95 3.89
CA ASN A 16 11.86 12.03 3.10
C ASN A 16 12.31 13.47 2.86
N GLN A 17 11.39 14.41 2.63
CA GLN A 17 11.71 15.82 2.49
C GLN A 17 12.27 16.41 3.79
N ILE A 18 11.64 16.13 4.94
CA ILE A 18 12.12 16.59 6.26
C ILE A 18 13.54 16.07 6.53
N LYS A 19 13.79 14.78 6.24
CA LYS A 19 15.12 14.16 6.38
C LYS A 19 16.17 14.83 5.50
N LEU A 20 15.80 15.15 4.25
CA LEU A 20 16.70 15.78 3.29
C LEU A 20 17.06 17.21 3.70
N GLU A 21 16.07 17.97 4.20
CA GLU A 21 16.28 19.33 4.71
C GLU A 21 17.03 19.34 6.06
N ASN A 22 16.87 18.29 6.88
CA ASN A 22 17.43 18.20 8.22
C ASN A 22 18.19 16.87 8.46
N PRO A 23 19.35 16.64 7.81
CA PRO A 23 20.02 15.33 7.86
C PRO A 23 20.44 14.88 9.26
N HIS A 24 20.70 15.84 10.15
CA HIS A 24 21.10 15.59 11.54
C HIS A 24 19.99 14.93 12.38
N LEU A 25 18.72 15.05 11.99
CA LEU A 25 17.60 14.36 12.64
C LEU A 25 17.57 12.86 12.29
N TRP A 26 18.08 12.48 11.12
CA TRP A 26 18.03 11.10 10.60
C TRP A 26 19.19 10.23 11.12
N SER A 27 19.43 10.28 12.43
CA SER A 27 20.46 9.48 13.10
C SER A 27 20.19 7.97 13.01
N GLU A 28 21.22 7.14 13.15
CA GLU A 28 21.07 5.66 13.18
C GLU A 28 20.11 5.19 14.28
N LYS A 29 20.13 5.87 15.44
CA LYS A 29 19.20 5.60 16.54
C LYS A 29 17.75 5.81 16.10
N PHE A 30 17.46 6.97 15.50
CA PHE A 30 16.11 7.29 15.04
C PHE A 30 15.66 6.37 13.90
N GLN A 31 16.57 5.99 13.00
CA GLN A 31 16.30 4.98 11.98
C GLN A 31 15.88 3.65 12.61
N GLY A 32 16.58 3.21 13.66
CA GLY A 32 16.21 2.01 14.43
C GLY A 32 14.82 2.11 15.08
N GLU A 33 14.50 3.26 15.66
CA GLU A 33 13.16 3.53 16.24
C GLU A 33 12.06 3.45 15.17
N VAL A 34 12.27 4.06 14.00
CA VAL A 34 11.32 4.00 12.87
C VAL A 34 11.18 2.57 12.34
N THR A 35 12.28 1.84 12.19
CA THR A 35 12.24 0.43 11.80
C THR A 35 11.41 -0.39 12.79
N GLN A 36 11.63 -0.20 14.09
CA GLN A 36 10.90 -0.91 15.12
C GLN A 36 9.40 -0.59 15.07
N MET A 37 9.02 0.67 14.91
CA MET A 37 7.60 1.07 14.79
C MET A 37 6.91 0.39 13.60
N ILE A 38 7.57 0.29 12.45
CA ILE A 38 7.00 -0.38 11.26
C ILE A 38 6.86 -1.89 11.51
N VAL A 39 7.86 -2.53 12.11
CA VAL A 39 7.83 -3.96 12.42
C VAL A 39 6.75 -4.28 13.45
N GLU A 40 6.61 -3.46 14.50
CA GLU A 40 5.59 -3.62 15.52
C GLU A 40 4.18 -3.47 14.94
N GLY A 41 3.94 -2.42 14.13
CA GLY A 41 2.66 -2.23 13.45
C GLY A 41 2.29 -3.42 12.56
N MET A 42 3.26 -3.95 11.82
CA MET A 42 3.05 -5.14 10.99
C MET A 42 2.73 -6.40 11.83
N GLN A 43 3.40 -6.58 12.96
CA GLN A 43 3.15 -7.71 13.87
C GLN A 43 1.72 -7.66 14.45
N LEU A 44 1.26 -6.47 14.85
CA LEU A 44 -0.11 -6.26 15.33
C LEU A 44 -1.15 -6.59 14.26
N GLU A 45 -0.89 -6.23 13.00
CA GLU A 45 -1.77 -6.56 11.88
C GLU A 45 -1.79 -8.08 11.58
N ILE A 46 -0.67 -8.78 11.76
CA ILE A 46 -0.63 -10.25 11.65
C ILE A 46 -1.50 -10.89 12.73
N GLU A 47 -1.39 -10.43 13.97
CA GLU A 47 -2.19 -10.92 15.10
C GLU A 47 -3.69 -10.68 14.84
N TYR A 48 -4.03 -9.48 14.40
CA TYR A 48 -5.40 -9.15 13.99
C TYR A 48 -5.90 -10.03 12.83
N ALA A 49 -5.07 -10.30 11.82
CA ALA A 49 -5.44 -11.17 10.71
C ALA A 49 -5.68 -12.62 11.15
N ARG A 50 -4.86 -13.13 12.09
CA ARG A 50 -5.04 -14.48 12.67
C ARG A 50 -6.33 -14.57 13.47
N ASP A 51 -6.64 -13.55 14.27
CA ASP A 51 -7.84 -13.53 15.11
C ASP A 51 -9.12 -13.33 14.30
N SER A 52 -9.08 -12.52 13.24
CA SER A 52 -10.24 -12.27 12.36
C SER A 52 -10.52 -13.40 11.37
N MET A 53 -9.52 -14.23 11.03
CA MET A 53 -9.63 -15.32 10.06
C MET A 53 -9.11 -16.67 10.60
N PRO A 54 -9.65 -17.20 11.72
CA PRO A 54 -9.10 -18.37 12.41
C PRO A 54 -9.17 -19.68 11.60
N ARG A 55 -10.04 -19.76 10.59
CA ARG A 55 -10.17 -20.90 9.67
C ARG A 55 -9.77 -20.58 8.22
N GLY A 56 -9.22 -19.38 8.00
CA GLY A 56 -9.05 -18.80 6.66
C GLY A 56 -10.39 -18.48 5.99
N VAL A 57 -10.30 -17.77 4.86
CA VAL A 57 -11.40 -17.52 3.92
C VAL A 57 -10.95 -18.06 2.56
N LEU A 58 -11.87 -18.52 1.71
CA LEU A 58 -11.54 -19.21 0.45
C LEU A 58 -10.44 -18.46 -0.35
N GLY A 59 -9.24 -19.05 -0.45
CA GLY A 59 -8.08 -18.46 -1.15
C GLY A 59 -7.17 -17.53 -0.33
N MET A 60 -7.45 -17.31 0.97
CA MET A 60 -6.61 -16.54 1.90
C MET A 60 -6.49 -17.27 3.25
N ASN A 61 -5.25 -17.56 3.66
CA ASN A 61 -4.97 -18.06 5.01
C ASN A 61 -4.02 -17.11 5.74
N SER A 62 -3.89 -17.31 7.05
CA SER A 62 -3.06 -16.46 7.91
C SER A 62 -1.59 -16.41 7.48
N ALA A 63 -1.03 -17.51 6.98
CA ALA A 63 0.36 -17.57 6.51
C ALA A 63 0.58 -16.71 5.25
N MET A 64 -0.35 -16.73 4.30
CA MET A 64 -0.28 -15.86 3.11
C MET A 64 -0.47 -14.38 3.49
N MET A 65 -1.34 -14.08 4.45
CA MET A 65 -1.51 -12.70 4.94
C MET A 65 -0.25 -12.19 5.65
N GLU A 66 0.40 -13.05 6.43
CA GLU A 66 1.68 -12.75 7.07
C GLU A 66 2.79 -12.46 6.05
N GLU A 67 2.95 -13.30 5.03
CA GLU A 67 3.93 -13.05 3.95
C GLU A 67 3.64 -11.73 3.22
N TYR A 68 2.36 -11.43 2.94
CA TYR A 68 1.96 -10.17 2.34
C TYR A 68 2.28 -8.95 3.22
N LEU A 69 2.00 -9.03 4.53
CA LEU A 69 2.29 -7.96 5.47
C LEU A 69 3.79 -7.73 5.63
N GLN A 70 4.60 -8.79 5.63
CA GLN A 70 6.06 -8.70 5.61
C GLN A 70 6.57 -8.02 4.32
N PHE A 71 6.01 -8.37 3.16
CA PHE A 71 6.31 -7.71 1.89
C PHE A 71 5.98 -6.20 1.94
N ILE A 72 4.81 -5.83 2.47
CA ILE A 72 4.42 -4.42 2.63
C ILE A 72 5.35 -3.70 3.61
N ALA A 73 5.73 -4.32 4.73
CA ALA A 73 6.67 -3.73 5.69
C ALA A 73 8.03 -3.42 5.05
N ASN A 74 8.60 -4.37 4.30
CA ASN A 74 9.84 -4.14 3.55
C ASN A 74 9.69 -2.99 2.54
N ARG A 75 8.56 -2.93 1.82
CA ARG A 75 8.29 -1.82 0.90
C ARG A 75 8.29 -0.47 1.62
N ARG A 76 7.66 -0.36 2.80
CA ARG A 76 7.65 0.87 3.60
C ARG A 76 9.03 1.26 4.11
N LEU A 77 9.81 0.28 4.60
CA LEU A 77 11.19 0.49 5.03
C LEU A 77 12.05 1.01 3.88
N SER A 78 12.00 0.35 2.72
CA SER A 78 12.74 0.73 1.52
C SER A 78 12.36 2.12 1.01
N GLN A 79 11.08 2.48 1.02
CA GLN A 79 10.59 3.82 0.66
C GLN A 79 11.14 4.93 1.58
N LEU A 80 11.55 4.59 2.81
CA LEU A 80 12.20 5.49 3.76
C LEU A 80 13.73 5.35 3.76
N GLY A 81 14.31 4.56 2.85
CA GLY A 81 15.76 4.30 2.78
C GLY A 81 16.29 3.45 3.93
N LEU A 82 15.43 2.68 4.61
CA LEU A 82 15.78 1.77 5.69
C LEU A 82 16.03 0.35 5.14
N LYS A 83 16.83 -0.43 5.86
CA LYS A 83 17.12 -1.82 5.48
C LYS A 83 15.89 -2.70 5.68
N GLU A 84 15.66 -3.59 4.70
CA GLU A 84 14.64 -4.63 4.80
C GLU A 84 14.88 -5.52 6.03
N GLN A 85 13.78 -5.95 6.67
CA GLN A 85 13.82 -6.82 7.85
C GLN A 85 13.40 -8.26 7.53
N PHE A 86 12.69 -8.48 6.41
CA PHE A 86 12.13 -9.78 6.01
C PHE A 86 12.67 -10.21 4.64
N PRO A 87 13.94 -10.61 4.53
CA PRO A 87 14.54 -10.95 3.24
C PRO A 87 13.79 -12.12 2.58
N GLY A 88 13.45 -11.97 1.30
CA GLY A 88 12.75 -12.99 0.53
C GLY A 88 11.22 -12.96 0.64
N ALA A 89 10.63 -12.05 1.43
CA ALA A 89 9.19 -11.84 1.44
C ALA A 89 8.71 -11.34 0.08
N GLN A 90 7.73 -12.02 -0.51
CA GLN A 90 7.15 -11.69 -1.81
C GLN A 90 5.67 -11.32 -1.66
N ASN A 91 5.04 -10.81 -2.73
CA ASN A 91 3.60 -10.58 -2.73
C ASN A 91 2.87 -11.88 -3.12
N PRO A 92 2.22 -12.60 -2.19
CA PRO A 92 1.47 -13.83 -2.51
C PRO A 92 0.14 -13.55 -3.22
N PHE A 93 -0.26 -12.29 -3.38
CA PHE A 93 -1.52 -11.87 -3.99
C PHE A 93 -1.29 -10.94 -5.18
N PRO A 94 -0.73 -11.43 -6.30
CA PRO A 94 -0.47 -10.62 -7.50
C PRO A 94 -1.75 -10.03 -8.13
N TRP A 95 -2.90 -10.67 -7.91
CA TRP A 95 -4.21 -10.17 -8.35
C TRP A 95 -4.70 -8.95 -7.54
N MET A 96 -4.19 -8.71 -6.33
CA MET A 96 -4.58 -7.51 -5.56
C MET A 96 -4.12 -6.22 -6.25
N SER A 97 -2.98 -6.24 -6.96
CA SER A 97 -2.56 -5.10 -7.80
C SER A 97 -3.59 -4.80 -8.90
N GLU A 98 -4.17 -5.82 -9.52
CA GLU A 98 -5.20 -5.65 -10.56
C GLU A 98 -6.46 -4.99 -10.00
N ILE A 99 -6.88 -5.34 -8.77
CA ILE A 99 -8.03 -4.72 -8.09
C ILE A 99 -7.73 -3.30 -7.62
N MET A 100 -6.48 -2.99 -7.25
CA MET A 100 -6.07 -1.63 -6.87
C MET A 100 -5.96 -0.69 -8.09
N ASP A 101 -5.56 -1.21 -9.24
CA ASP A 101 -5.42 -0.45 -10.50
C ASP A 101 -6.71 -0.39 -11.33
N LEU A 102 -7.68 -1.26 -11.05
CA LEU A 102 -9.03 -1.14 -11.61
C LEU A 102 -9.62 0.21 -11.19
N ARG A 103 -9.67 1.15 -12.14
CA ARG A 103 -10.46 2.38 -12.02
C ARG A 103 -11.85 1.94 -11.58
N LYS A 104 -12.42 2.62 -10.57
CA LYS A 104 -13.87 2.52 -10.29
C LYS A 104 -14.56 2.73 -11.63
N GLU A 105 -15.08 1.66 -12.22
CA GLU A 105 -16.13 1.72 -13.22
C GLU A 105 -17.21 2.56 -12.55
N LYS A 106 -17.33 3.83 -12.97
CA LYS A 106 -18.40 4.69 -12.46
C LYS A 106 -19.69 3.99 -12.89
N ASN A 107 -20.57 3.69 -11.93
CA ASN A 107 -21.91 3.26 -12.27
C ASN A 107 -22.49 4.29 -13.25
N PHE A 108 -22.82 3.83 -14.45
CA PHE A 108 -23.33 4.68 -15.54
C PHE A 108 -24.56 5.50 -15.11
N PHE A 109 -25.27 5.04 -14.08
CA PHE A 109 -26.44 5.68 -13.49
C PHE A 109 -26.13 6.72 -12.38
N GLU A 110 -24.89 6.79 -11.87
CA GLU A 110 -24.52 7.65 -10.73
C GLU A 110 -23.77 8.93 -11.13
N THR A 111 -23.35 9.06 -12.39
CA THR A 111 -22.66 10.26 -12.88
C THR A 111 -23.36 10.80 -14.13
N ARG A 112 -23.69 12.09 -14.13
CA ARG A 112 -24.27 12.76 -15.30
C ARG A 112 -23.25 12.74 -16.44
N VAL A 113 -23.58 12.06 -17.54
CA VAL A 113 -22.78 12.00 -18.77
C VAL A 113 -22.61 13.43 -19.29
N ILE A 114 -21.36 13.92 -19.30
CA ILE A 114 -20.99 15.27 -19.81
C ILE A 114 -20.42 15.22 -21.22
N GLU A 115 -20.20 14.03 -21.77
CA GLU A 115 -19.84 13.83 -23.17
C GLU A 115 -21.07 13.36 -23.96
N TYR A 116 -21.82 14.31 -24.50
CA TYR A 116 -22.63 14.03 -25.68
C TYR A 116 -21.77 14.37 -26.90
N GLN A 117 -21.30 13.36 -27.63
CA GLN A 117 -21.08 13.56 -29.06
C GLN A 117 -22.44 13.50 -29.75
N THR A 118 -22.93 14.65 -30.22
CA THR A 118 -24.00 14.71 -31.21
C THR A 118 -23.49 14.07 -32.50
N GLY A 119 -24.11 12.95 -32.90
CA GLY A 119 -23.76 12.16 -34.08
C GLY A 119 -24.02 12.92 -35.38
N GLY A 120 -23.05 13.72 -35.81
CA GLY A 120 -23.18 14.50 -37.04
C GLY A 120 -21.89 15.17 -37.49
N ALA A 121 -20.85 14.40 -37.78
CA ALA A 121 -19.78 14.79 -38.72
C ALA A 121 -18.93 13.57 -39.10
N LEU A 122 -19.50 12.66 -39.91
CA LEU A 122 -18.68 11.79 -40.77
C LEU A 122 -18.29 12.64 -41.99
N THR A 123 -17.03 13.04 -42.09
CA THR A 123 -16.43 13.41 -43.38
C THR A 123 -15.90 12.13 -44.03
N TRP A 124 -16.45 11.83 -45.20
CA TRP A 124 -16.06 10.71 -46.08
C TRP A 124 -14.67 10.94 -46.68
#